data_AF-Q8I4V5-F1
#
_entry.id   AF-Q8I4V5-F1
#
_cell.length_a   1.000
_cell.length_b   1.000
_cell.length_c   1.000
_cell.angle_alpha   90.00
_cell.angle_beta   90.00
_cell.angle_gamma   90.00
#
_symmetry.space_group_name_H-M   'P 1'
#
loop_
_entity.id
_entity.type
_entity.pdbx_description
1 polymer ?
#
loop_
_entity_poly.entity_id
_entity_poly.type
_entity_poly.pdbx_seq_one_letter_code
_entity_poly.pdbx_strand_id
1 'polypeptide(L)'
;MSNFKNIIPKRTYLERGQAKHRLHLGELEKKVDYGKRREIYKKKKKIENVLKEKIMTKNPDEFHTGMVHSRVTEDNVLVREEKVLKKEVQLKNKRQELKEQTNDLYNKLKKINKRLSNYQMNIPLRYVFNNSHELYNENEIYTLKAENKKLKKRGDLIQKKYNGLINMKKNLLDQIRKLDNKYITTYHKVDGYNIVTDKGKTPYRLYQPRLK
;
A
#
# COMPACT_ATOMS: atom_id res chain seq x y z
N MET A 1 -13.32 -54.60 39.57
CA MET A 1 -11.87 -54.52 39.89
C MET A 1 -11.34 -53.14 39.50
N SER A 2 -11.60 -52.10 40.31
CA SER A 2 -11.05 -50.77 40.10
C SER A 2 -9.56 -50.79 40.45
N ASN A 3 -8.70 -50.86 39.44
CA ASN A 3 -7.27 -51.03 39.66
C ASN A 3 -6.70 -49.75 40.27
N PHE A 4 -6.17 -49.82 41.50
CA PHE A 4 -5.60 -48.69 42.25
C PHE A 4 -4.60 -47.82 41.44
N LYS A 5 -4.00 -48.40 40.38
CA LYS A 5 -3.14 -47.71 39.40
C LYS A 5 -3.76 -46.46 38.75
N ASN A 6 -5.08 -46.34 38.67
CA ASN A 6 -5.73 -45.16 38.05
C ASN A 6 -6.07 -44.05 39.06
N ILE A 7 -6.14 -44.37 40.35
CA ILE A 7 -6.40 -43.40 41.43
C ILE A 7 -5.11 -42.65 41.80
N ILE A 8 -3.96 -43.30 41.66
CA ILE A 8 -2.65 -42.67 41.90
C ILE A 8 -2.44 -41.57 40.83
N PRO A 9 -2.25 -40.30 41.21
CA PRO A 9 -2.00 -39.22 40.26
C PRO A 9 -0.74 -39.53 39.45
N LYS A 10 -0.91 -39.62 38.13
CA LYS A 10 0.19 -39.84 37.18
C LYS A 10 0.86 -38.52 36.85
N ARG A 11 2.17 -38.57 36.54
CA ARG A 11 2.90 -37.39 36.03
C ARG A 11 2.18 -36.85 34.79
N THR A 12 1.86 -35.56 34.78
CA THR A 12 1.36 -34.87 33.60
C THR A 12 2.49 -34.69 32.59
N TYR A 13 2.34 -35.24 31.39
CA TYR A 13 3.32 -35.03 30.32
C TYR A 13 3.14 -33.63 29.73
N LEU A 14 4.05 -32.71 30.07
CA LEU A 14 4.10 -31.38 29.47
C LEU A 14 4.63 -31.47 28.02
N GLU A 15 4.23 -30.51 27.18
CA GLU A 15 4.75 -30.39 25.83
C GLU A 15 6.27 -30.14 25.86
N ARG A 16 7.01 -30.78 24.95
CA ARG A 16 8.47 -30.60 24.85
C ARG A 16 8.81 -29.14 24.55
N GLY A 17 9.90 -28.65 25.13
CA GLY A 17 10.47 -27.35 24.77
C GLY A 17 10.95 -27.30 23.32
N GLN A 18 11.05 -26.09 22.75
CA GLN A 18 11.61 -25.88 21.41
C GLN A 18 13.10 -26.26 21.40
N ALA A 19 13.53 -26.97 20.35
CA ALA A 19 14.94 -27.36 20.22
C ALA A 19 15.83 -26.12 20.00
N LYS A 20 17.02 -26.10 20.61
CA LYS A 20 17.92 -24.92 20.58
C LYS A 20 18.22 -24.42 19.17
N HIS A 21 18.41 -25.32 18.20
CA HIS A 21 18.67 -24.94 16.81
C HIS A 21 17.51 -24.17 16.13
N ARG A 22 16.28 -24.26 16.66
CA ARG A 22 15.10 -23.59 16.10
C ARG A 22 14.78 -22.25 16.77
N LEU A 23 15.53 -21.81 17.77
CA LEU A 23 15.29 -20.53 18.46
C LEU A 23 15.32 -19.33 17.50
N HIS A 24 16.10 -19.40 16.41
CA HIS A 24 16.16 -18.36 15.38
C HIS A 24 14.83 -18.15 14.63
N LEU A 25 13.89 -19.10 14.69
CA LEU A 25 12.56 -19.00 14.08
C LEU A 25 11.55 -18.22 14.96
N GLY A 26 11.94 -17.81 16.16
CA GLY A 26 11.03 -17.25 17.17
C GLY A 26 10.24 -18.33 17.92
N GLU A 27 9.30 -17.90 18.76
CA GLU A 27 8.41 -18.80 19.49
C GLU A 27 7.49 -19.54 18.52
N LEU A 28 7.69 -20.85 18.39
CA LEU A 28 6.85 -21.68 17.52
C LEU A 28 5.54 -22.05 18.22
N GLU A 29 4.45 -21.95 17.47
CA GLU A 29 3.12 -22.37 17.93
C GLU A 29 3.10 -23.85 18.26
N LYS A 30 2.56 -24.20 19.43
CA LYS A 30 2.50 -25.58 19.90
C LYS A 30 1.12 -26.19 19.64
N LYS A 31 1.02 -27.52 19.79
CA LYS A 31 -0.24 -28.26 19.58
C LYS A 31 -1.36 -27.71 20.48
N VAL A 32 -1.05 -27.33 21.71
CA VAL A 32 -1.99 -26.64 22.61
C VAL A 32 -2.53 -25.34 22.01
N ASP A 33 -1.70 -24.51 21.37
CA ASP A 33 -2.12 -23.25 20.77
C ASP A 33 -3.06 -23.49 19.58
N TYR A 34 -2.79 -24.52 18.76
CA TYR A 34 -3.70 -24.95 17.71
C TYR A 34 -5.06 -25.41 18.26
N GLY A 35 -5.05 -26.12 19.40
CA GLY A 35 -6.27 -26.49 20.13
C GLY A 35 -7.10 -25.25 20.52
N LYS A 36 -6.47 -24.28 21.20
CA LYS A 36 -7.09 -23.01 21.59
C LYS A 36 -7.60 -22.21 20.38
N ARG A 37 -6.83 -22.16 19.30
CA ARG A 37 -7.23 -21.48 18.05
C ARG A 37 -8.45 -22.12 17.42
N ARG A 38 -8.51 -23.45 17.38
CA ARG A 38 -9.66 -24.20 16.87
C ARG A 38 -10.93 -23.90 17.69
N GLU A 39 -10.82 -23.82 19.01
CA GLU A 39 -11.93 -23.46 19.89
C GLU A 39 -12.41 -22.03 19.65
N ILE A 40 -11.49 -21.06 19.56
CA ILE A 40 -11.81 -19.66 19.24
C ILE A 40 -12.51 -19.56 17.88
N TYR A 41 -12.00 -20.24 16.85
CA TYR A 41 -12.61 -20.27 15.52
C TYR A 41 -14.03 -20.84 15.56
N LYS A 42 -14.24 -21.97 16.25
CA LYS A 42 -15.57 -22.57 16.44
C LYS A 42 -16.52 -21.60 17.15
N LYS A 43 -16.06 -20.92 18.21
CA LYS A 43 -16.86 -19.91 18.92
C LYS A 43 -17.26 -18.74 18.02
N LYS A 44 -16.31 -18.19 17.24
CA LYS A 44 -16.59 -17.11 16.28
C LYS A 44 -17.61 -17.54 15.21
N LYS A 45 -17.43 -18.73 14.62
CA LYS A 45 -18.34 -19.27 13.62
C LYS A 45 -19.75 -19.51 14.18
N LYS A 46 -19.87 -19.98 15.43
CA LYS A 46 -21.16 -20.12 16.12
C LYS A 46 -21.85 -18.78 16.29
N ILE A 47 -21.12 -17.74 16.72
CA ILE A 47 -21.66 -16.38 16.87
C ILE A 47 -22.13 -15.84 15.52
N GLU A 48 -21.35 -16.01 14.45
CA GLU A 48 -21.71 -15.56 13.11
C GLU A 48 -22.99 -16.24 12.61
N ASN A 49 -23.12 -17.55 12.80
CA ASN A 49 -24.33 -18.29 12.41
C ASN A 49 -25.56 -17.81 13.18
N VAL A 50 -25.46 -17.63 14.50
CA VAL A 50 -26.56 -17.11 15.33
C VAL A 50 -26.96 -15.69 14.90
N LEU A 51 -26.00 -14.84 14.54
CA LEU A 51 -26.30 -13.50 14.02
C LEU A 51 -26.99 -13.57 12.65
N LYS A 52 -26.53 -14.45 11.75
CA LYS A 52 -27.18 -14.66 10.45
C LYS A 52 -28.61 -15.18 10.61
N GLU A 53 -28.84 -16.16 11.47
CA GLU A 53 -30.17 -16.66 11.79
C GLU A 53 -31.06 -15.53 12.31
N LYS A 54 -30.59 -14.75 13.29
CA LYS A 54 -31.31 -13.57 13.80
C LYS A 54 -31.63 -12.54 12.71
N ILE A 55 -30.73 -12.35 11.75
CA ILE A 55 -30.95 -11.43 10.62
C ILE A 55 -31.97 -12.02 9.64
N MET A 56 -31.93 -13.32 9.37
CA MET A 56 -32.87 -13.99 8.45
C MET A 56 -34.28 -14.11 9.03
N THR A 57 -34.41 -14.28 10.35
CA THR A 57 -35.71 -14.33 11.03
C THR A 57 -36.32 -12.97 11.29
N LYS A 58 -35.52 -11.90 11.24
CA LYS A 58 -36.03 -10.53 11.37
C LYS A 58 -36.90 -10.22 10.17
N ASN A 59 -38.06 -9.62 10.42
CA ASN A 59 -38.93 -9.18 9.34
C ASN A 59 -38.19 -8.10 8.53
N PRO A 60 -38.16 -8.14 7.18
CA PRO A 60 -37.64 -7.04 6.36
C PRO A 60 -38.24 -5.67 6.74
N ASP A 61 -39.47 -5.66 7.27
CA ASP A 61 -40.19 -4.45 7.71
C ASP A 61 -39.88 -4.04 9.16
N GLU A 62 -39.23 -4.87 9.97
CA GLU A 62 -38.82 -4.55 11.35
C GLU A 62 -37.58 -3.63 11.33
N PHE A 63 -37.83 -2.33 11.08
CA PHE A 63 -36.87 -1.24 11.22
C PHE A 63 -35.56 -1.46 10.45
N HIS A 64 -35.58 -1.13 9.16
CA HIS A 64 -34.33 -0.98 8.42
C HIS A 64 -33.60 0.27 8.93
N THR A 65 -32.37 0.16 9.43
CA THR A 65 -31.59 1.33 9.88
C THR A 65 -31.39 2.38 8.77
N GLY A 66 -31.58 2.00 7.50
CA GLY A 66 -31.63 2.94 6.38
C GLY A 66 -32.79 3.95 6.47
N MET A 67 -33.88 3.61 7.17
CA MET A 67 -35.05 4.47 7.39
C MET A 67 -34.77 5.64 8.34
N VAL A 68 -33.82 5.50 9.27
CA VAL A 68 -33.48 6.53 10.27
C VAL A 68 -32.95 7.81 9.63
N HIS A 69 -32.32 7.68 8.47
CA HIS A 69 -31.74 8.79 7.71
C HIS A 69 -32.31 8.82 6.30
N SER A 70 -33.59 8.53 6.14
CA SER A 70 -34.25 8.67 4.85
C SER A 70 -35.65 9.20 5.03
N ARG A 71 -36.02 10.17 4.19
CA ARG A 71 -37.37 10.71 4.10
C ARG A 71 -37.96 10.39 2.73
N VAL A 72 -39.26 10.17 2.69
CA VAL A 72 -40.00 10.06 1.43
C VAL A 72 -40.45 11.48 1.04
N THR A 73 -40.15 11.92 -0.17
CA THR A 73 -40.66 13.20 -0.70
C THR A 73 -42.13 13.07 -1.11
N GLU A 74 -42.80 14.20 -1.39
CA GLU A 74 -44.20 14.20 -1.84
C GLU A 74 -44.42 13.32 -3.10
N ASP A 75 -43.40 13.21 -3.96
CA ASP A 75 -43.40 12.35 -5.16
C ASP A 75 -43.10 10.86 -4.87
N ASN A 76 -43.17 10.41 -3.62
CA ASN A 76 -42.86 9.03 -3.21
C ASN A 76 -41.41 8.57 -3.49
N VAL A 77 -40.44 9.50 -3.59
CA VAL A 77 -39.02 9.16 -3.78
C VAL A 77 -38.31 9.09 -2.42
N LEU A 78 -37.60 7.99 -2.15
CA LEU A 78 -36.79 7.85 -0.94
C LEU A 78 -35.49 8.67 -1.06
N VAL A 79 -35.40 9.76 -0.31
CA VAL A 79 -34.18 10.58 -0.21
C VAL A 79 -33.45 10.24 1.07
N ARG A 80 -32.20 9.79 0.96
CA ARG A 80 -31.33 9.56 2.12
C ARG A 80 -30.68 10.87 2.56
N GLU A 81 -30.76 11.17 3.85
CA GLU A 81 -30.03 12.27 4.47
C GLU A 81 -28.55 11.92 4.56
N GLU A 82 -27.70 12.81 4.08
CA GLU A 82 -26.26 12.67 4.26
C GLU A 82 -25.92 12.82 5.75
N LYS A 83 -25.03 11.97 6.26
CA LYS A 83 -24.51 12.13 7.63
C LYS A 83 -23.70 13.41 7.70
N VAL A 84 -24.28 14.46 8.27
CA VAL A 84 -23.55 15.70 8.57
C VAL A 84 -22.57 15.42 9.71
N LEU A 85 -21.35 15.01 9.34
CA LEU A 85 -20.26 14.85 10.30
C LEU A 85 -19.88 16.21 10.88
N LYS A 86 -19.51 16.25 12.17
CA LYS A 86 -18.90 17.45 12.78
C LYS A 86 -17.69 17.89 11.95
N LYS A 87 -17.48 19.21 11.82
CA LYS A 87 -16.39 19.81 11.02
C LYS A 87 -15.01 19.24 11.37
N GLU A 88 -14.75 19.00 12.66
CA GLU A 88 -13.50 18.37 13.13
C GLU A 88 -13.30 16.96 12.60
N VAL A 89 -14.36 16.14 12.59
CA VAL A 89 -14.33 14.77 12.07
C VAL A 89 -14.11 14.78 10.56
N GLN A 90 -14.79 15.67 9.83
CA GLN A 90 -14.57 15.84 8.39
C GLN A 90 -13.11 16.20 8.08
N LEU A 91 -12.55 17.13 8.85
CA LEU A 91 -11.17 17.60 8.68
C LEU A 91 -10.15 16.48 8.96
N LYS A 92 -10.39 15.68 10.01
CA LYS A 92 -9.58 14.50 10.35
C LYS A 92 -9.65 13.43 9.25
N ASN A 93 -10.84 13.12 8.75
CA ASN A 93 -11.03 12.14 7.68
C ASN A 93 -10.33 12.58 6.39
N LYS A 94 -10.47 13.85 6.01
CA LYS A 94 -9.78 14.43 4.85
C LYS A 94 -8.26 14.40 4.99
N ARG A 95 -7.73 14.60 6.21
CA ARG A 95 -6.30 14.51 6.52
C ARG A 95 -5.80 13.07 6.35
N GLN A 96 -6.58 12.11 6.81
CA GLN A 96 -6.28 10.68 6.64
C GLN A 96 -6.34 10.27 5.17
N GLU A 97 -7.36 10.70 4.42
CA GLU A 97 -7.50 10.42 2.99
C GLU A 97 -6.30 10.94 2.18
N LEU A 98 -5.88 12.19 2.41
CA LEU A 98 -4.70 12.77 1.75
C LEU A 98 -3.42 12.00 2.11
N LYS A 99 -3.29 11.53 3.36
CA LYS A 99 -2.16 10.71 3.80
C LYS A 99 -2.15 9.34 3.09
N GLU A 100 -3.31 8.72 2.93
CA GLU A 100 -3.43 7.45 2.20
C GLU A 100 -3.09 7.62 0.72
N GLN A 101 -3.63 8.66 0.07
CA GLN A 101 -3.32 8.98 -1.32
C GLN A 101 -1.83 9.25 -1.55
N THR A 102 -1.18 10.00 -0.65
CA THR A 102 0.26 10.26 -0.75
C THR A 102 1.08 8.97 -0.57
N ASN A 103 0.75 8.15 0.42
CA ASN A 103 1.39 6.84 0.64
C ASN A 103 1.28 5.93 -0.59
N ASP A 104 0.12 5.88 -1.24
CA ASP A 104 -0.09 5.10 -2.46
C ASP A 104 0.78 5.58 -3.62
N LEU A 105 0.94 6.89 -3.79
CA LEU A 105 1.84 7.46 -4.78
C LEU A 105 3.31 7.14 -4.47
N TYR A 106 3.74 7.24 -3.21
CA TYR A 106 5.10 6.84 -2.81
C TYR A 106 5.36 5.35 -3.04
N ASN A 107 4.37 4.48 -2.79
CA ASN A 107 4.45 3.05 -3.10
C ASN A 107 4.59 2.80 -4.61
N LYS A 108 3.82 3.50 -5.44
CA LYS A 108 3.96 3.46 -6.91
C LYS A 108 5.35 3.95 -7.34
N LEU A 109 5.82 5.06 -6.76
CA LEU A 109 7.13 5.64 -7.05
C LEU A 109 8.26 4.66 -6.71
N LYS A 110 8.19 3.99 -5.56
CA LYS A 110 9.13 2.95 -5.15
C LYS A 110 9.20 1.80 -6.16
N LYS A 111 8.04 1.34 -6.66
CA LYS A 111 7.97 0.29 -7.70
C LYS A 111 8.62 0.76 -9.01
N ILE A 112 8.38 2.00 -9.43
CA ILE A 112 9.00 2.56 -10.64
C ILE A 112 10.51 2.71 -10.47
N ASN A 113 10.98 3.23 -9.34
CA ASN A 113 12.40 3.35 -9.05
C ASN A 113 13.11 1.99 -9.07
N LYS A 114 12.47 0.94 -8.51
CA LYS A 114 12.99 -0.43 -8.58
C LYS A 114 13.04 -0.96 -10.02
N ARG A 115 12.03 -0.66 -10.85
CA ARG A 115 12.06 -1.02 -12.28
C ARG A 115 13.16 -0.28 -13.03
N LEU A 116 13.40 0.98 -12.69
CA LEU A 116 14.43 1.82 -13.29
C LEU A 116 15.83 1.34 -12.90
N SER A 117 16.06 1.00 -11.62
CA SER A 117 17.35 0.48 -11.15
C SER A 117 17.69 -0.88 -11.77
N ASN A 118 16.67 -1.72 -11.96
CA ASN A 118 16.84 -3.04 -12.56
C ASN A 118 16.82 -3.00 -14.10
N TYR A 119 16.70 -1.81 -14.71
CA TYR A 119 16.63 -1.69 -16.15
C TYR A 119 18.02 -1.84 -16.77
N GLN A 120 18.27 -2.98 -17.42
CA GLN A 120 19.52 -3.25 -18.14
C GLN A 120 19.29 -3.26 -19.65
N MET A 121 20.24 -2.70 -20.39
CA MET A 121 20.24 -2.72 -21.85
C MET A 121 21.21 -3.79 -22.35
N ASN A 122 20.68 -4.94 -22.80
CA ASN A 122 21.49 -6.03 -23.36
C ASN A 122 21.76 -5.79 -24.85
N ILE A 123 22.21 -4.58 -25.21
CA ILE A 123 22.57 -4.17 -26.57
C ILE A 123 23.75 -3.20 -26.49
N PRO A 124 24.74 -3.30 -27.39
CA PRO A 124 25.81 -2.31 -27.47
C PRO A 124 25.27 -0.90 -27.65
N LEU A 125 25.80 0.06 -26.89
CA LEU A 125 25.36 1.46 -26.88
C LEU A 125 25.41 2.12 -28.28
N ARG A 126 26.24 1.64 -29.20
CA ARG A 126 26.26 2.13 -30.60
C ARG A 126 24.90 2.05 -31.29
N TYR A 127 24.12 1.00 -31.02
CA TYR A 127 22.80 0.83 -31.65
C TYR A 127 21.71 1.66 -30.97
N VAL A 128 21.96 2.19 -29.77
CA VAL A 128 21.02 3.04 -29.04
C VAL A 128 21.25 4.52 -29.38
N PHE A 129 22.50 4.96 -29.40
CA PHE A 129 22.85 6.35 -29.72
C PHE A 129 23.14 6.59 -31.21
N ASN A 130 23.19 5.54 -32.03
CA ASN A 130 23.58 5.62 -33.44
C ASN A 130 25.00 6.20 -33.64
N ASN A 131 25.93 5.81 -32.75
CA ASN A 131 27.34 6.22 -32.77
C ASN A 131 28.24 5.10 -33.34
N SER A 132 29.43 5.46 -33.81
CA SER A 132 30.53 4.51 -34.08
C SER A 132 31.40 4.32 -32.84
N HIS A 133 31.93 3.11 -32.64
CA HIS A 133 32.97 2.83 -31.63
C HIS A 133 34.28 2.52 -32.32
N GLU A 134 35.37 3.09 -31.83
CA GLU A 134 36.73 2.73 -32.25
C GLU A 134 37.28 1.72 -31.24
N LEU A 135 37.78 0.59 -31.74
CA LEU A 135 38.48 -0.40 -30.96
C LEU A 135 39.96 -0.34 -31.32
N TYR A 136 40.79 -0.18 -30.30
CA TYR A 136 42.24 -0.17 -30.43
C TYR A 136 42.76 -1.57 -30.09
N ASN A 137 43.17 -2.30 -31.12
CA ASN A 137 44.00 -3.50 -30.95
C ASN A 137 45.47 -3.10 -31.14
N GLU A 138 46.40 -3.89 -30.61
CA GLU A 138 47.83 -3.59 -30.45
C GLU A 138 48.48 -2.84 -31.62
N ASN A 139 48.10 -3.13 -32.88
CA ASN A 139 48.58 -2.43 -34.07
C ASN A 139 47.48 -1.93 -35.05
N GLU A 140 46.19 -2.05 -34.71
CA GLU A 140 45.09 -1.81 -35.65
C GLU A 140 43.88 -1.10 -35.01
N ILE A 141 43.31 -0.13 -35.73
CA ILE A 141 42.09 0.60 -35.32
C ILE A 141 40.90 0.06 -36.10
N TYR A 142 39.92 -0.49 -35.38
CA TYR A 142 38.67 -0.98 -35.97
C TYR A 142 37.52 -0.03 -35.66
N THR A 143 36.77 0.41 -36.68
CA THR A 143 35.57 1.23 -36.47
C THR A 143 34.29 0.39 -36.60
N LEU A 144 33.56 0.24 -35.50
CA LEU A 144 32.29 -0.48 -35.45
C LEU A 144 31.13 0.49 -35.67
N LYS A 145 30.53 0.45 -36.86
CA LYS A 145 29.33 1.24 -37.21
C LYS A 145 28.03 0.52 -36.81
N ALA A 146 26.96 1.29 -36.63
CA ALA A 146 25.63 0.80 -36.25
C ALA A 146 24.80 0.29 -37.44
N GLU A 147 25.34 -0.66 -38.22
CA GLU A 147 24.75 -1.05 -39.51
C GLU A 147 23.56 -2.02 -39.39
N ASN A 148 23.55 -2.84 -38.33
CA ASN A 148 22.51 -3.86 -38.14
C ASN A 148 21.13 -3.24 -37.80
N LYS A 149 20.24 -3.20 -38.78
CA LYS A 149 18.86 -2.70 -38.66
C LYS A 149 18.04 -3.38 -37.56
N LYS A 150 18.20 -4.69 -37.32
CA LYS A 150 17.46 -5.43 -36.27
C LYS A 150 17.88 -4.95 -34.89
N LEU A 151 19.19 -4.78 -34.65
CA LEU A 151 19.71 -4.28 -33.38
C LEU A 151 19.35 -2.82 -33.14
N LYS A 152 19.38 -1.98 -34.20
CA LYS A 152 18.91 -0.59 -34.12
C LYS A 152 17.44 -0.48 -33.68
N LYS A 153 16.53 -1.22 -34.33
CA LYS A 153 15.11 -1.29 -33.92
C LYS A 153 14.94 -1.74 -32.47
N ARG A 154 15.74 -2.71 -32.03
CA ARG A 154 15.71 -3.22 -30.65
C ARG A 154 16.22 -2.15 -29.66
N GLY A 155 17.27 -1.42 -30.03
CA GLY A 155 17.78 -0.26 -29.28
C GLY A 155 16.72 0.82 -29.11
N ASP A 156 16.05 1.20 -30.20
CA ASP A 156 14.95 2.18 -30.17
C ASP A 156 13.81 1.74 -29.24
N LEU A 157 13.44 0.46 -29.27
CA LEU A 157 12.40 -0.10 -28.40
C LEU A 157 12.79 -0.02 -26.93
N ILE A 158 14.03 -0.38 -26.60
CA ILE A 158 14.58 -0.29 -25.24
C ILE A 158 14.65 1.16 -24.78
N GLN A 159 15.09 2.09 -25.63
CA GLN A 159 15.14 3.51 -25.29
C GLN A 159 13.75 4.07 -25.03
N LYS A 160 12.77 3.76 -25.90
CA LYS A 160 11.36 4.16 -25.72
C LYS A 160 10.79 3.65 -24.40
N LYS A 161 11.05 2.39 -24.05
CA LYS A 161 10.60 1.79 -22.79
C LYS A 161 11.24 2.48 -21.57
N TYR A 162 12.53 2.77 -21.62
CA TYR A 162 13.24 3.50 -20.55
C TYR A 162 12.69 4.93 -20.38
N ASN A 163 12.53 5.67 -21.48
CA ASN A 163 11.93 7.00 -21.50
C ASN A 163 10.49 6.98 -20.92
N GLY A 164 9.72 5.93 -21.24
CA GLY A 164 8.40 5.70 -20.65
C GLY A 164 8.45 5.59 -19.12
N LEU A 165 9.40 4.83 -18.57
CA LEU A 165 9.59 4.73 -17.11
C LEU A 165 9.98 6.07 -16.48
N ILE A 166 10.87 6.83 -17.12
CA ILE A 166 11.25 8.18 -16.67
C ILE A 166 10.03 9.11 -16.65
N ASN A 167 9.23 9.10 -17.71
CA ASN A 167 8.04 9.95 -17.79
C ASN A 167 7.01 9.58 -16.72
N MET A 168 6.80 8.29 -16.48
CA MET A 168 5.94 7.83 -15.39
C MET A 168 6.44 8.27 -14.02
N LYS A 169 7.76 8.21 -13.77
CA LYS A 169 8.38 8.72 -12.53
C LYS A 169 8.14 10.23 -12.38
N LYS A 170 8.34 11.01 -13.44
CA LYS A 170 8.09 12.47 -13.45
C LYS A 170 6.62 12.78 -13.13
N ASN A 171 5.69 12.07 -13.76
CA ASN A 171 4.25 12.25 -13.51
C ASN A 171 3.86 11.94 -12.06
N LEU A 172 4.39 10.85 -11.48
CA LEU A 172 4.15 10.53 -10.07
C LEU A 172 4.69 11.61 -9.13
N LEU A 173 5.91 12.11 -9.37
CA LEU A 173 6.48 13.20 -8.58
C LEU A 173 5.65 14.48 -8.68
N ASP A 174 5.15 14.80 -9.87
CA ASP A 174 4.26 15.94 -10.08
C ASP A 174 2.91 15.75 -9.36
N GLN A 175 2.36 14.53 -9.30
CA GLN A 175 1.16 14.21 -8.52
C GLN A 175 1.38 14.36 -7.01
N ILE A 176 2.48 13.81 -6.48
CA ILE A 176 2.85 13.92 -5.07
C ILE A 176 2.96 15.39 -4.69
N ARG A 177 3.70 16.18 -5.46
CA ARG A 177 3.85 17.62 -5.22
C ARG A 177 2.52 18.37 -5.22
N LYS A 178 1.61 18.05 -6.14
CA LYS A 178 0.26 18.66 -6.16
C LYS A 178 -0.54 18.32 -4.90
N LEU A 179 -0.48 17.07 -4.44
CA LEU A 179 -1.15 16.66 -3.20
C LEU A 179 -0.52 17.32 -1.97
N ASP A 180 0.80 17.38 -1.88
CA ASP A 180 1.50 18.02 -0.77
C ASP A 180 1.16 19.53 -0.71
N ASN A 181 1.15 20.22 -1.86
CA ASN A 181 0.76 21.62 -1.93
C ASN A 181 -0.73 21.81 -1.55
N LYS A 182 -1.61 20.94 -2.05
CA LYS A 182 -3.04 20.95 -1.68
C LYS A 182 -3.20 20.77 -0.16
N TYR A 183 -2.53 19.79 0.42
CA TYR A 183 -2.52 19.55 1.85
C TYR A 183 -2.08 20.80 2.62
N ILE A 184 -0.92 21.35 2.27
CA ILE A 184 -0.36 22.55 2.90
C ILE A 184 -1.33 23.71 2.83
N THR A 185 -1.87 24.04 1.65
CA THR A 185 -2.85 25.14 1.51
C THR A 185 -4.13 24.92 2.31
N THR A 186 -4.56 23.67 2.51
CA THR A 186 -5.78 23.38 3.30
C THR A 186 -5.56 23.42 4.81
N TYR A 187 -4.39 22.97 5.30
CA TYR A 187 -4.15 22.75 6.73
C TYR A 187 -3.24 23.79 7.39
N HIS A 188 -2.49 24.60 6.63
CA HIS A 188 -1.53 25.52 7.25
C HIS A 188 -2.20 26.49 8.24
N LYS A 189 -3.38 27.05 7.90
CA LYS A 189 -4.12 27.95 8.80
C LYS A 189 -4.67 27.24 10.04
N VAL A 190 -5.07 25.98 9.88
CA VAL A 190 -5.60 25.16 10.99
C VAL A 190 -4.49 24.87 11.99
N ASP A 191 -3.32 24.48 11.49
CA ASP A 191 -2.19 24.07 12.31
C ASP A 191 -1.35 25.29 12.79
N GLY A 192 -1.71 26.52 12.39
CA GLY A 192 -1.03 27.77 12.79
C GLY A 192 0.30 28.02 12.07
N TYR A 193 0.52 27.41 10.91
CA TYR A 193 1.73 27.57 10.11
C TYR A 193 1.53 28.60 9.01
N ASN A 194 2.63 29.27 8.69
CA ASN A 194 2.72 30.10 7.51
C ASN A 194 3.40 29.32 6.37
N ILE A 195 3.12 29.75 5.13
CA ILE A 195 3.63 29.09 3.92
C ILE A 195 4.68 29.96 3.24
N VAL A 196 5.79 29.36 2.84
CA VAL A 196 6.71 29.92 1.84
C VAL A 196 6.52 29.18 0.52
N THR A 197 6.26 29.95 -0.54
CA THR A 197 6.19 29.43 -1.90
C THR A 197 7.53 29.66 -2.61
N ASP A 198 8.26 28.59 -2.86
CA ASP A 198 9.48 28.65 -3.68
C ASP A 198 9.13 28.69 -5.18
N LYS A 199 10.02 29.28 -6.00
CA LYS A 199 9.85 29.29 -7.47
C LYS A 199 10.04 27.88 -8.03
N GLY A 200 9.23 27.52 -9.04
CA GLY A 200 9.44 26.32 -9.86
C GLY A 200 8.69 25.07 -9.38
N LYS A 201 9.34 23.91 -9.48
CA LYS A 201 8.74 22.59 -9.20
C LYS A 201 9.00 22.07 -7.78
N THR A 202 9.04 22.95 -6.81
CA THR A 202 9.26 22.62 -5.39
C THR A 202 7.94 22.55 -4.63
N PRO A 203 7.83 21.66 -3.61
CA PRO A 203 6.70 21.67 -2.70
C PRO A 203 6.75 22.90 -1.79
N TYR A 204 5.59 23.35 -1.31
CA TYR A 204 5.50 24.43 -0.33
C TYR A 204 6.16 24.03 0.98
N ARG A 205 6.73 25.02 1.68
CA ARG A 205 7.36 24.83 2.99
C ARG A 205 6.52 25.47 4.08
N LEU A 206 6.33 24.75 5.18
CA LEU A 206 5.66 25.26 6.37
C LEU A 206 6.70 25.82 7.34
N TYR A 207 6.41 26.98 7.94
CA TYR A 207 7.18 27.50 9.06
C TYR A 207 6.28 27.82 10.25
N GLN A 208 6.78 27.52 11.45
CA GLN A 208 6.11 27.92 12.68
C GLN A 208 6.30 29.42 12.90
N PRO A 209 5.26 30.13 13.38
CA PRO A 209 5.44 31.50 13.83
C PRO A 209 6.44 31.49 15.00
N ARG A 210 7.41 32.39 14.98
CA ARG A 210 8.28 32.61 16.13
C ARG A 210 7.39 33.13 17.27
N LEU A 211 7.45 32.50 18.45
CA LEU A 211 6.89 33.08 19.67
C LEU A 211 7.62 34.41 19.89
N LYS A 212 6.86 35.52 19.94
CA LYS A 212 7.40 36.83 20.32
C LYS A 212 7.63 36.86 21.82
#